data_AF-A0AAP4UG97-F1
#
_entry.id   AF-A0AAP4UG97-F1
#
_cell.length_a   1.000
_cell.length_b   1.000
_cell.length_c   1.000
_cell.angle_alpha   90.00
_cell.angle_beta   90.00
_cell.angle_gamma   90.00
#
_symmetry.space_group_name_H-M   'P 1'
#
loop_
_entity.id
_entity.type
_entity.pdbx_description
1 polymer ?
#
loop_
_entity_poly.entity_id
_entity_poly.type
_entity_poly.pdbx_seq_one_letter_code
_entity_poly.pdbx_strand_id
1 'polypeptide(L)'
;SSKYLRWENKGELLSFLPQSGFVQQGNYEKDAKRLACAPSSLILAKHLCAPYCGVISRWRIMARRRELGSIASGIIGSFNSRNNDIDGYWGIGKIYNLVVTRESKTVSIDLKNKAISPTSNEFDAMLTFYHNMLTCLLEKHDIPLEWVTSVNISVEFEATYEDKYHYWRSALGNPCKLQCEILDDNGRIHNAYAYNNCRPHDPSRENQSSRAGNL
;
A
#
# COMPACT_ATOMS: atom_id res chain seq x y z
N SER A 1 -46.15 14.47 -28.70
CA SER A 1 -45.31 15.68 -28.69
C SER A 1 -44.03 15.45 -27.93
N SER A 2 -42.95 15.41 -28.70
CA SER A 2 -41.56 15.19 -28.32
C SER A 2 -40.97 16.44 -27.64
N LYS A 3 -40.10 16.26 -26.63
CA LYS A 3 -39.11 17.27 -26.22
C LYS A 3 -37.77 16.58 -25.94
N TYR A 4 -37.04 16.33 -27.02
CA TYR A 4 -35.59 16.13 -26.99
C TYR A 4 -34.91 17.47 -26.69
N LEU A 5 -34.08 17.54 -25.65
CA LEU A 5 -33.16 18.65 -25.44
C LEU A 5 -31.84 18.34 -26.13
N ARG A 6 -31.62 19.09 -27.20
CA ARG A 6 -30.43 19.18 -28.05
C ARG A 6 -29.32 19.89 -27.27
N TRP A 7 -28.18 19.24 -27.07
CA TRP A 7 -26.93 19.92 -26.69
C TRP A 7 -26.17 20.29 -27.96
N GLU A 8 -25.95 21.59 -28.17
CA GLU A 8 -25.19 22.13 -29.30
C GLU A 8 -23.71 22.27 -28.94
N ASN A 9 -22.88 21.69 -29.80
CA ASN A 9 -21.44 21.93 -29.89
C ASN A 9 -21.15 23.40 -30.22
N LYS A 10 -20.25 24.02 -29.45
CA LYS A 10 -19.43 25.13 -29.95
C LYS A 10 -17.98 24.85 -29.58
N GLY A 11 -17.20 24.52 -30.61
CA GLY A 11 -15.76 24.58 -30.54
C GLY A 11 -15.29 26.03 -30.60
N GLU A 12 -14.21 26.33 -29.87
CA GLU A 12 -13.33 27.43 -30.20
C GLU A 12 -11.88 27.01 -29.89
N LEU A 13 -11.16 26.80 -30.97
CA LEU A 13 -9.71 26.72 -31.09
C LEU A 13 -9.18 28.15 -30.99
N LEU A 14 -8.39 28.48 -29.97
CA LEU A 14 -7.43 29.59 -30.05
C LEU A 14 -6.13 29.23 -29.32
N SER A 15 -5.12 29.00 -30.15
CA SER A 15 -3.69 29.05 -29.91
C SER A 15 -3.26 30.38 -29.28
N PHE A 16 -2.34 30.38 -28.30
CA PHE A 16 -1.27 31.38 -28.17
C PHE A 16 -0.15 30.87 -27.26
N LEU A 17 1.05 30.73 -27.84
CA LEU A 17 2.35 30.60 -27.16
C LEU A 17 2.76 31.94 -26.54
N PRO A 18 3.75 31.93 -25.63
CA PRO A 18 5.00 32.57 -26.04
C PRO A 18 6.25 31.73 -25.74
N GLN A 19 7.21 31.91 -26.65
CA GLN A 19 8.57 31.41 -26.62
C GLN A 19 9.40 32.10 -25.52
N SER A 20 10.33 31.37 -24.90
CA SER A 20 11.78 31.68 -24.89
C SER A 20 12.49 30.88 -23.79
N GLY A 21 13.69 30.38 -24.09
CA GLY A 21 14.61 29.84 -23.06
C GLY A 21 15.31 28.54 -23.42
N PHE A 22 16.10 28.53 -24.49
CA PHE A 22 17.19 27.57 -24.71
C PHE A 22 18.22 27.64 -23.57
N VAL A 23 18.58 26.51 -22.92
CA VAL A 23 19.94 26.26 -22.41
C VAL A 23 20.26 24.77 -22.56
N GLN A 24 21.47 24.52 -23.05
CA GLN A 24 22.01 23.28 -23.59
C GLN A 24 22.34 22.22 -22.53
N GLN A 25 22.39 20.98 -23.02
CA GLN A 25 23.00 19.80 -22.39
C GLN A 25 24.49 20.04 -22.11
N GLY A 26 24.92 19.78 -20.87
CA GLY A 26 26.33 19.68 -20.49
C GLY A 26 26.75 18.22 -20.34
N ASN A 27 27.46 17.70 -21.34
CA ASN A 27 28.28 16.50 -21.24
C ASN A 27 29.50 16.78 -20.36
N TYR A 28 29.76 15.95 -19.35
CA TYR A 28 31.09 15.84 -18.74
C TYR A 28 31.42 14.36 -18.55
N GLU A 29 31.96 13.78 -19.62
CA GLU A 29 32.72 12.55 -19.56
C GLU A 29 34.09 12.82 -20.21
N LYS A 30 35.15 12.47 -19.46
CA LYS A 30 36.53 12.13 -19.86
C LYS A 30 37.67 13.10 -19.54
N ASP A 31 38.73 12.43 -19.05
CA ASP A 31 40.15 12.76 -18.93
C ASP A 31 40.57 13.51 -17.65
N ALA A 32 41.58 13.09 -16.89
CA ALA A 32 42.82 12.42 -17.29
C ALA A 32 43.39 11.45 -16.23
N LYS A 33 44.05 10.42 -16.77
CA LYS A 33 44.98 9.50 -16.08
C LYS A 33 46.30 10.23 -15.73
N ARG A 34 47.02 9.60 -14.78
CA ARG A 34 48.46 9.71 -14.44
C ARG A 34 48.84 10.73 -13.36
N LEU A 35 49.04 10.21 -12.16
CA LEU A 35 50.30 10.35 -11.41
C LEU A 35 50.53 9.02 -10.66
N ALA A 36 51.68 8.41 -10.93
CA ALA A 36 52.12 7.13 -10.36
C ALA A 36 53.31 7.35 -9.42
N CYS A 37 53.40 6.50 -8.39
CA CYS A 37 54.58 6.16 -7.56
C CYS A 37 55.16 7.29 -6.68
N ALA A 38 55.53 7.13 -5.39
CA ALA A 38 55.52 6.14 -4.30
C ALA A 38 56.10 6.92 -3.06
N PRO A 39 56.49 6.36 -1.88
CA PRO A 39 56.29 5.05 -1.27
C PRO A 39 55.80 5.07 0.22
N SER A 40 55.55 3.87 0.72
CA SER A 40 55.45 3.41 2.12
C SER A 40 55.86 4.35 3.26
N SER A 41 54.90 4.74 4.09
CA SER A 41 54.94 4.53 5.54
C SER A 41 53.66 5.07 6.16
N LEU A 42 52.96 4.21 6.90
CA LEU A 42 52.06 4.48 8.03
C LEU A 42 51.09 3.29 8.12
N ILE A 43 51.65 2.20 8.64
CA ILE A 43 50.96 1.43 9.66
C ILE A 43 50.35 2.44 10.66
N LEU A 44 49.12 2.16 11.09
CA LEU A 44 48.36 2.84 12.16
C LEU A 44 47.27 3.85 11.75
N ALA A 45 46.28 3.38 10.99
CA ALA A 45 44.94 3.99 11.01
C ALA A 45 43.86 2.90 11.13
N LYS A 46 43.95 2.06 12.18
CA LYS A 46 42.90 1.07 12.53
C LYS A 46 42.17 1.36 13.85
N HIS A 47 42.45 2.48 14.48
CA HIS A 47 41.68 2.96 15.63
C HIS A 47 41.42 4.44 15.42
N LEU A 48 40.20 4.90 15.71
CA LEU A 48 39.64 6.26 15.52
C LEU A 48 38.68 6.44 14.32
N CYS A 49 37.66 5.58 14.20
CA CYS A 49 36.39 5.99 13.58
C CYS A 49 35.20 5.32 14.28
N ALA A 50 35.11 5.47 15.61
CA ALA A 50 34.12 4.74 16.43
C ALA A 50 32.93 5.56 16.98
N PRO A 51 32.97 6.90 17.21
CA PRO A 51 31.80 7.56 17.81
C PRO A 51 30.72 7.98 16.81
N TYR A 52 31.05 8.18 15.52
CA TYR A 52 30.07 8.62 14.51
C TYR A 52 29.35 7.48 13.78
N CYS A 53 29.92 6.28 13.76
CA CYS A 53 29.33 5.13 13.06
C CYS A 53 28.03 4.65 13.74
N GLY A 54 27.95 4.71 15.08
CA GLY A 54 26.73 4.39 15.83
C GLY A 54 25.59 5.37 15.58
N VAL A 55 25.90 6.66 15.46
CA VAL A 55 24.92 7.71 15.18
C VAL A 55 24.36 7.55 13.76
N ILE A 56 25.23 7.41 12.75
CA ILE A 56 24.81 7.22 11.35
C ILE A 56 23.99 5.94 11.16
N SER A 57 24.41 4.83 11.79
CA SER A 57 23.66 3.57 11.79
C SER A 57 22.26 3.76 12.40
N ARG A 58 22.17 4.42 13.55
CA ARG A 58 20.88 4.73 14.20
C ARG A 58 19.97 5.61 13.34
N TRP A 59 20.51 6.65 12.68
CA TRP A 59 19.73 7.47 11.74
C TRP A 59 19.20 6.66 10.57
N ARG A 60 20.00 5.74 10.02
CA ARG A 60 19.57 4.85 8.93
C ARG A 60 18.50 3.85 9.38
N ILE A 61 18.61 3.33 10.61
CA ILE A 61 17.57 2.49 11.25
C ILE A 61 16.27 3.28 11.41
N MET A 62 16.35 4.50 11.95
CA MET A 62 15.19 5.36 12.15
C MET A 62 14.55 5.84 10.84
N ALA A 63 15.35 6.05 9.79
CA ALA A 63 14.85 6.40 8.46
C ALA A 63 14.04 5.24 7.86
N ARG A 64 14.57 4.01 7.93
CA ARG A 64 13.87 2.81 7.43
C ARG A 64 12.54 2.55 8.14
N ARG A 65 12.45 2.77 9.45
CA ARG A 65 11.19 2.59 10.21
C ARG A 65 10.09 3.55 9.81
N ARG A 66 10.41 4.72 9.24
CA ARG A 66 9.39 5.64 8.73
C ARG A 66 8.66 5.06 7.52
N GLU A 67 9.29 4.13 6.80
CA GLU A 67 8.69 3.45 5.64
C GLU A 67 7.55 2.50 6.03
N LEU A 68 7.45 2.07 7.29
CA LEU A 68 6.35 1.21 7.74
C LEU A 68 4.96 1.84 7.48
N GLY A 69 4.84 3.18 7.54
CA GLY A 69 3.59 3.86 7.17
C GLY A 69 3.29 3.77 5.66
N SER A 70 4.32 3.82 4.81
CA SER A 70 4.20 3.63 3.37
C SER A 70 3.83 2.17 3.05
N ILE A 71 4.44 1.21 3.75
CA ILE A 71 4.11 -0.22 3.64
C ILE A 71 2.65 -0.48 4.04
N ALA A 72 2.20 0.04 5.18
CA ALA A 72 0.79 -0.05 5.60
C ALA A 72 -0.16 0.53 4.54
N SER A 73 0.21 1.65 3.92
CA SER A 73 -0.57 2.29 2.85
C SER A 73 -0.63 1.45 1.58
N GLY A 74 0.49 0.84 1.19
CA GLY A 74 0.56 -0.08 0.04
C GLY A 74 -0.29 -1.33 0.27
N ILE A 75 -0.24 -1.91 1.48
CA ILE A 75 -1.04 -3.06 1.86
C ILE A 75 -2.54 -2.73 1.80
N ILE A 76 -2.98 -1.67 2.48
CA ILE A 76 -4.40 -1.33 2.54
C ILE A 76 -4.94 -0.89 1.18
N GLY A 77 -4.12 -0.24 0.35
CA GLY A 77 -4.47 0.12 -1.02
C GLY A 77 -4.67 -1.10 -1.92
N SER A 78 -3.78 -2.08 -1.82
CA SER A 78 -3.92 -3.37 -2.51
C SER A 78 -5.17 -4.12 -2.04
N PHE A 79 -5.39 -4.16 -0.73
CA PHE A 79 -6.54 -4.83 -0.11
C PHE A 79 -7.88 -4.23 -0.51
N ASN A 80 -7.95 -2.89 -0.58
CA ASN A 80 -9.16 -2.17 -1.00
C ASN A 80 -9.39 -2.21 -2.53
N SER A 81 -8.41 -2.71 -3.30
CA SER A 81 -8.51 -2.75 -4.75
C SER A 81 -9.61 -3.70 -5.22
N ARG A 82 -10.21 -3.38 -6.37
CA ARG A 82 -11.10 -4.30 -7.10
C ARG A 82 -10.37 -5.54 -7.64
N ASN A 83 -9.04 -5.48 -7.72
CA ASN A 83 -8.20 -6.61 -8.10
C ASN A 83 -7.93 -7.58 -6.94
N ASN A 84 -8.35 -7.26 -5.71
CA ASN A 84 -8.32 -8.20 -4.60
C ASN A 84 -9.41 -9.26 -4.85
N ASP A 85 -9.02 -10.37 -5.45
CA ASP A 85 -9.87 -11.45 -5.91
C ASP A 85 -9.76 -12.65 -4.95
N ILE A 86 -10.89 -13.26 -4.62
CA ILE A 86 -10.98 -14.47 -3.81
C ILE A 86 -11.99 -15.38 -4.51
N ASP A 87 -11.50 -16.48 -5.08
CA ASP A 87 -12.27 -17.44 -5.90
C ASP A 87 -13.04 -16.82 -7.07
N GLY A 88 -12.48 -15.78 -7.69
CA GLY A 88 -13.12 -15.06 -8.79
C GLY A 88 -14.07 -13.94 -8.34
N TYR A 89 -14.19 -13.67 -7.05
CA TYR A 89 -15.05 -12.62 -6.53
C TYR A 89 -14.27 -11.55 -5.80
N TRP A 90 -14.86 -10.36 -5.68
CA TRP A 90 -14.20 -9.28 -4.97
C TRP A 90 -14.06 -9.60 -3.47
N GLY A 91 -12.83 -9.65 -2.99
CA GLY A 91 -12.48 -10.18 -1.67
C GLY A 91 -13.20 -9.49 -0.52
N ILE A 92 -13.38 -8.16 -0.57
CA ILE A 92 -14.10 -7.42 0.47
C ILE A 92 -15.56 -7.88 0.61
N GLY A 93 -16.24 -8.19 -0.50
CA GLY A 93 -17.61 -8.69 -0.46
C GLY A 93 -17.69 -10.07 0.20
N LYS A 94 -16.73 -10.96 -0.11
CA LYS A 94 -16.63 -12.30 0.51
C LYS A 94 -16.34 -12.19 2.01
N ILE A 95 -15.45 -11.29 2.40
CA ILE A 95 -15.14 -11.03 3.82
C ILE A 95 -16.36 -10.48 4.57
N TYR A 96 -17.16 -9.62 3.93
CA TYR A 96 -18.40 -9.12 4.55
C TYR A 96 -19.34 -10.27 4.93
N ASN A 97 -19.46 -11.32 4.10
CA ASN A 97 -20.32 -12.47 4.41
C ASN A 97 -19.99 -13.14 5.76
N LEU A 98 -18.74 -13.06 6.25
CA LEU A 98 -18.35 -13.60 7.57
C LEU A 98 -19.07 -12.94 8.75
N VAL A 99 -19.52 -11.70 8.57
CA VAL A 99 -20.06 -10.85 9.65
C VAL A 99 -21.48 -10.36 9.38
N VAL A 100 -22.10 -10.75 8.27
CA VAL A 100 -23.49 -10.39 7.94
C VAL A 100 -24.48 -10.77 9.05
N THR A 101 -24.31 -11.93 9.68
CA THR A 101 -25.21 -12.42 10.74
C THR A 101 -24.79 -12.00 12.15
N ARG A 102 -23.64 -11.32 12.29
CA ARG A 102 -23.08 -10.92 13.59
C ARG A 102 -23.53 -9.52 13.99
N GLU A 103 -23.59 -9.26 15.29
CA GLU A 103 -23.83 -7.91 15.81
C GLU A 103 -22.65 -6.99 15.50
N SER A 104 -21.43 -7.46 15.78
CA SER A 104 -20.21 -6.76 15.36
C SER A 104 -19.94 -7.02 13.88
N LYS A 105 -19.90 -5.94 13.11
CA LYS A 105 -19.60 -5.93 11.67
C LYS A 105 -18.11 -5.77 11.39
N THR A 106 -17.26 -6.33 12.24
CA THR A 106 -15.80 -6.15 12.16
C THR A 106 -15.09 -7.46 11.88
N VAL A 107 -14.13 -7.42 10.96
CA VAL A 107 -13.18 -8.49 10.68
C VAL A 107 -11.77 -8.01 10.98
N SER A 108 -10.95 -8.87 11.56
CA SER A 108 -9.53 -8.63 11.83
C SER A 108 -8.69 -9.68 11.12
N ILE A 109 -7.61 -9.27 10.49
CA ILE A 109 -6.72 -10.13 9.70
C ILE A 109 -5.28 -9.89 10.17
N ASP A 110 -4.70 -10.87 10.85
CA ASP A 110 -3.30 -10.87 11.23
C ASP A 110 -2.45 -11.41 10.07
N LEU A 111 -1.73 -10.51 9.39
CA LEU A 111 -0.89 -10.87 8.25
C LEU A 111 0.38 -11.59 8.68
N LYS A 112 0.88 -11.32 9.89
CA LYS A 112 2.12 -11.93 10.38
C LYS A 112 1.89 -13.40 10.71
N ASN A 113 0.79 -13.70 11.40
CA ASN A 113 0.41 -15.06 11.79
C ASN A 113 -0.51 -15.76 10.78
N LYS A 114 -0.87 -15.10 9.68
CA LYS A 114 -1.80 -15.61 8.66
C LYS A 114 -3.11 -16.10 9.28
N ALA A 115 -3.74 -15.24 10.08
CA ALA A 115 -4.97 -15.57 10.76
C ALA A 115 -6.05 -14.53 10.45
N ILE A 116 -7.30 -14.98 10.41
CA ILE A 116 -8.48 -14.13 10.27
C ILE A 116 -9.44 -14.39 11.43
N SER A 117 -10.06 -13.33 11.91
CA SER A 117 -11.12 -13.34 12.91
C SER A 117 -12.32 -12.57 12.36
N PRO A 118 -13.47 -13.20 12.14
CA PRO A 118 -13.80 -14.59 12.50
C PRO A 118 -13.03 -15.65 11.70
N THR A 119 -12.70 -16.77 12.35
CA THR A 119 -11.94 -17.86 11.71
C THR A 119 -12.69 -18.46 10.53
N SER A 120 -12.03 -18.53 9.38
CA SER A 120 -12.50 -19.23 8.19
C SER A 120 -11.29 -19.60 7.32
N ASN A 121 -11.27 -20.84 6.82
CA ASN A 121 -10.19 -21.34 5.96
C ASN A 121 -10.38 -20.94 4.48
N GLU A 122 -11.54 -20.37 4.13
CA GLU A 122 -11.83 -19.86 2.78
C GLU A 122 -10.82 -18.78 2.33
N PHE A 123 -10.13 -18.16 3.29
CA PHE A 123 -9.25 -17.02 3.05
C PHE A 123 -7.76 -17.39 3.10
N ASP A 124 -7.39 -18.67 3.23
CA ASP A 124 -5.99 -19.10 3.42
C ASP A 124 -5.05 -18.66 2.29
N ALA A 125 -5.53 -18.71 1.04
CA ALA A 125 -4.77 -18.24 -0.12
C ALA A 125 -4.56 -16.72 -0.07
N MET A 126 -5.60 -15.97 0.31
CA MET A 126 -5.52 -14.52 0.52
C MET A 126 -4.54 -14.18 1.65
N LEU A 127 -4.62 -14.87 2.79
CA LEU A 127 -3.72 -14.69 3.92
C LEU A 127 -2.27 -14.93 3.53
N THR A 128 -2.01 -15.99 2.74
CA THR A 128 -0.67 -16.29 2.22
C THR A 128 -0.18 -15.21 1.25
N PHE A 129 -1.03 -14.75 0.34
CA PHE A 129 -0.70 -13.67 -0.59
C PHE A 129 -0.30 -12.39 0.15
N TYR A 130 -1.11 -11.91 1.09
CA TYR A 130 -0.82 -10.66 1.81
C TYR A 130 0.38 -10.80 2.76
N HIS A 131 0.62 -11.98 3.34
CA HIS A 131 1.83 -12.24 4.09
C HIS A 131 3.08 -12.13 3.20
N ASN A 132 3.07 -12.76 2.02
CA ASN A 132 4.18 -12.68 1.07
C ASN A 132 4.39 -11.24 0.56
N MET A 133 3.31 -10.51 0.32
CA MET A 133 3.39 -9.09 -0.04
C MET A 133 4.02 -8.27 1.09
N LEU A 134 3.64 -8.51 2.35
CA LEU A 134 4.26 -7.87 3.52
C LEU A 134 5.76 -8.16 3.57
N THR A 135 6.18 -9.43 3.45
CA THR A 135 7.61 -9.78 3.51
C THR A 135 8.40 -9.14 2.37
N CYS A 136 7.89 -9.17 1.14
CA CYS A 136 8.55 -8.52 0.00
C CYS A 136 8.66 -7.00 0.17
N LEU A 137 7.63 -6.34 0.73
CA LEU A 137 7.67 -4.91 1.01
C LEU A 137 8.70 -4.59 2.10
N LEU A 138 8.78 -5.39 3.16
CA LEU A 138 9.79 -5.22 4.21
C LEU A 138 11.21 -5.40 3.67
N GLU A 139 11.45 -6.46 2.89
CA GLU A 139 12.74 -6.74 2.25
C GLU A 139 13.18 -5.61 1.31
N LYS A 140 12.26 -5.08 0.50
CA LYS A 140 12.55 -3.96 -0.42
C LYS A 140 13.03 -2.69 0.30
N HIS A 141 12.64 -2.51 1.56
CA HIS A 141 13.02 -1.37 2.40
C HIS A 141 14.14 -1.72 3.39
N ASP A 142 14.78 -2.89 3.26
CA ASP A 142 15.78 -3.42 4.17
C ASP A 142 15.30 -3.44 5.64
N ILE A 143 14.04 -3.79 5.88
CA ILE A 143 13.44 -3.88 7.22
C ILE A 143 13.31 -5.36 7.60
N PRO A 144 13.96 -5.81 8.69
CA PRO A 144 13.77 -7.17 9.19
C PRO A 144 12.34 -7.39 9.70
N LEU A 145 11.78 -8.58 9.46
CA LEU A 145 10.45 -8.94 9.94
C LEU A 145 10.36 -8.93 11.49
N GLU A 146 11.48 -9.20 12.16
CA GLU A 146 11.61 -9.20 13.62
C GLU A 146 11.36 -7.83 14.25
N TRP A 147 11.56 -6.74 13.49
CA TRP A 147 11.24 -5.39 13.95
C TRP A 147 9.74 -5.10 13.95
N VAL A 148 8.94 -5.97 13.34
CA VAL A 148 7.50 -5.84 13.28
C VAL A 148 6.89 -6.79 14.30
N THR A 149 6.27 -6.25 15.34
CA THR A 149 5.60 -7.02 16.39
C THR A 149 4.33 -7.66 15.85
N SER A 150 3.45 -6.87 15.22
CA SER A 150 2.20 -7.33 14.61
C SER A 150 1.84 -6.50 13.37
N VAL A 151 1.06 -7.11 12.47
CA VAL A 151 0.46 -6.44 11.32
C VAL A 151 -1.00 -6.88 11.21
N ASN A 152 -1.92 -5.96 11.43
CA ASN A 152 -3.35 -6.24 11.42
C ASN A 152 -4.06 -5.40 10.36
N ILE A 153 -4.89 -6.05 9.53
CA ILE A 153 -5.90 -5.37 8.73
C ILE A 153 -7.23 -5.51 9.46
N SER A 154 -7.85 -4.39 9.83
CA SER A 154 -9.22 -4.36 10.32
C SER A 154 -10.16 -3.82 9.25
N VAL A 155 -11.32 -4.46 9.15
CA VAL A 155 -12.40 -4.08 8.22
C VAL A 155 -13.66 -3.92 9.04
N GLU A 156 -14.19 -2.70 9.06
CA GLU A 156 -15.45 -2.35 9.70
C GLU A 156 -16.49 -2.10 8.62
N PHE A 157 -17.46 -3.00 8.55
CA PHE A 157 -18.60 -2.90 7.63
C PHE A 157 -19.75 -2.16 8.30
N GLU A 158 -20.60 -1.53 7.48
CA GLU A 158 -21.72 -0.71 7.96
C GLU A 158 -21.25 0.43 8.88
N ALA A 159 -20.04 0.94 8.60
CA ALA A 159 -19.47 2.05 9.33
C ALA A 159 -20.35 3.31 9.18
N THR A 160 -20.18 4.26 10.10
CA THR A 160 -20.84 5.56 9.99
C THR A 160 -20.44 6.23 8.68
N TYR A 161 -21.44 6.65 7.91
CA TYR A 161 -21.20 7.32 6.63
C TYR A 161 -20.55 8.69 6.88
N GLU A 162 -19.36 8.87 6.31
CA GLU A 162 -18.62 10.13 6.32
C GLU A 162 -18.49 10.66 4.89
N ASP A 163 -19.14 11.79 4.58
CA ASP A 163 -19.21 12.38 3.23
C ASP A 163 -17.85 12.55 2.54
N LYS A 164 -16.82 12.92 3.33
CA LYS A 164 -15.45 13.11 2.86
C LYS A 164 -14.84 11.83 2.27
N TYR A 165 -15.25 10.67 2.77
CA TYR A 165 -14.63 9.38 2.47
C TYR A 165 -15.53 8.43 1.67
N HIS A 166 -16.85 8.62 1.71
CA HIS A 166 -17.84 7.70 1.14
C HIS A 166 -18.68 8.33 0.01
N TYR A 167 -18.19 9.42 -0.59
CA TYR A 167 -18.87 10.25 -1.59
C TYR A 167 -19.83 9.51 -2.54
N TRP A 168 -20.97 10.15 -2.84
CA TRP A 168 -22.16 9.73 -3.61
C TRP A 168 -21.97 9.05 -5.00
N ARG A 169 -20.73 8.87 -5.49
CA ARG A 169 -20.41 8.08 -6.70
C ARG A 169 -19.43 6.93 -6.46
N SER A 170 -19.07 6.70 -5.20
CA SER A 170 -18.36 5.49 -4.78
C SER A 170 -19.26 4.27 -4.98
N ALA A 171 -18.66 3.09 -4.92
CA ALA A 171 -19.31 1.84 -5.27
C ALA A 171 -20.68 1.63 -4.58
N LEU A 172 -21.55 0.83 -5.20
CA LEU A 172 -22.83 0.46 -4.59
C LEU A 172 -22.60 -0.30 -3.28
N GLY A 173 -23.28 0.07 -2.19
CA GLY A 173 -23.23 -0.67 -0.93
C GLY A 173 -23.28 0.20 0.31
N ASN A 174 -23.02 -0.44 1.45
CA ASN A 174 -22.89 0.20 2.74
C ASN A 174 -21.44 0.70 2.93
N PRO A 175 -21.23 1.75 3.73
CA PRO A 175 -19.90 2.25 4.07
C PRO A 175 -19.05 1.18 4.72
N CYS A 176 -17.77 1.16 4.35
CA CYS A 176 -16.78 0.25 4.85
C CYS A 176 -15.49 1.03 5.11
N LYS A 177 -14.98 0.88 6.33
CA LYS A 177 -13.72 1.46 6.77
C LYS A 177 -12.70 0.34 6.90
N LEU A 178 -11.55 0.55 6.28
CA LEU A 178 -10.43 -0.37 6.32
C LEU A 178 -9.24 0.32 6.97
N GLN A 179 -8.51 -0.42 7.80
CA GLN A 179 -7.29 0.05 8.43
C GLN A 179 -6.23 -1.04 8.35
N CYS A 180 -5.00 -0.65 8.02
CA CYS A 180 -3.82 -1.47 8.25
C CYS A 180 -3.00 -0.84 9.37
N GLU A 181 -2.74 -1.62 10.41
CA GLU A 181 -1.95 -1.26 11.57
C GLU A 181 -0.69 -2.12 11.62
N ILE A 182 0.48 -1.48 11.70
CA ILE A 182 1.77 -2.13 11.93
C ILE A 182 2.31 -1.65 13.28
N LEU A 183 2.50 -2.57 14.22
CA LEU A 183 3.17 -2.32 15.48
C LEU A 183 4.63 -2.72 15.36
N ASP A 184 5.56 -1.80 15.60
CA ASP A 184 6.98 -2.10 15.63
C ASP A 184 7.45 -2.60 17.02
N ASP A 185 8.64 -3.18 17.08
CA ASP A 185 9.33 -3.64 18.30
C ASP A 185 9.66 -2.52 19.31
N ASN A 186 9.61 -1.25 18.90
CA ASN A 186 9.72 -0.10 19.80
C ASN A 186 8.35 0.36 20.35
N GLY A 187 7.28 -0.38 20.04
CA GLY A 187 5.92 -0.03 20.46
C GLY A 187 5.28 1.11 19.66
N ARG A 188 5.84 1.49 18.50
CA ARG A 188 5.27 2.51 17.62
C ARG A 188 4.24 1.90 16.70
N ILE A 189 3.13 2.61 16.54
CA ILE A 189 2.02 2.22 15.69
C ILE A 189 2.07 3.02 14.39
N HIS A 190 2.01 2.32 13.27
CA HIS A 190 1.95 2.88 11.93
C HIS A 190 0.62 2.49 11.30
N ASN A 191 -0.23 3.48 11.05
CA ASN A 191 -1.59 3.27 10.55
C ASN A 191 -1.77 3.84 9.15
N ALA A 192 -2.51 3.09 8.33
CA ALA A 192 -3.04 3.57 7.06
C ALA A 192 -4.52 3.21 6.96
N TYR A 193 -5.30 4.09 6.36
CA TYR A 193 -6.75 3.93 6.22
C TYR A 193 -7.14 3.90 4.75
N ALA A 194 -8.17 3.12 4.44
CA ALA A 194 -8.90 3.19 3.19
C ALA A 194 -10.39 3.14 3.48
N TYR A 195 -11.17 3.69 2.55
CA TYR A 195 -12.62 3.77 2.67
C TYR A 195 -13.23 3.30 1.37
N ASN A 196 -14.38 2.63 1.47
CA ASN A 196 -15.11 2.14 0.32
C ASN A 196 -16.58 1.92 0.68
N ASN A 197 -17.37 1.61 -0.33
CA ASN A 197 -18.70 1.08 -0.16
C ASN A 197 -18.72 -0.35 -0.70
N CYS A 198 -19.35 -1.26 0.04
CA CYS A 198 -19.44 -2.66 -0.34
C CYS A 198 -20.77 -3.30 0.03
N ARG A 199 -21.07 -4.42 -0.62
CA ARG A 199 -22.19 -5.29 -0.31
C ARG A 199 -21.67 -6.67 0.07
N PRO A 200 -22.45 -7.43 0.86
CA PRO A 200 -22.21 -8.85 1.01
C PRO A 200 -22.16 -9.53 -0.36
N HIS A 201 -21.22 -10.45 -0.54
CA HIS A 201 -21.04 -11.16 -1.80
C HIS A 201 -22.28 -12.00 -2.15
N ASP A 202 -22.76 -11.84 -3.39
CA ASP A 202 -23.91 -12.58 -3.95
C ASP A 202 -23.63 -13.02 -5.41
N PRO A 203 -23.39 -14.32 -5.66
CA PRO A 203 -23.11 -14.85 -6.99
C PRO A 203 -24.19 -14.58 -8.04
N SER A 204 -25.45 -14.38 -7.63
CA SER A 204 -26.56 -14.13 -8.56
C SER A 204 -26.55 -12.73 -9.16
N ARG A 205 -25.75 -11.82 -8.57
CA ARG A 205 -25.70 -10.39 -8.90
C ARG A 205 -24.32 -9.95 -9.38
N GLU A 206 -23.32 -10.81 -9.24
CA GLU A 206 -21.92 -10.52 -9.50
C GLU A 206 -21.39 -11.38 -10.64
N ASN A 207 -20.51 -10.79 -11.46
CA ASN A 207 -19.77 -11.55 -12.44
C ASN A 207 -18.51 -12.12 -11.78
N GLN A 208 -18.29 -13.41 -11.93
CA GLN A 208 -17.05 -14.06 -11.51
C GLN A 208 -15.92 -13.66 -12.47
N SER A 209 -14.77 -13.33 -11.92
CA SER A 209 -13.56 -13.02 -12.67
C SER A 209 -13.01 -14.28 -13.33
N SER A 210 -12.36 -14.11 -14.48
CA SER A 210 -11.67 -15.22 -15.18
C SER A 210 -10.39 -15.68 -14.48
N ARG A 211 -10.04 -15.10 -13.33
CA ARG A 211 -8.83 -15.40 -12.55
C ARG A 211 -9.07 -16.51 -11.51
N ALA A 212 -10.30 -16.99 -11.38
CA ALA A 212 -10.63 -18.09 -10.48
C ALA A 212 -9.70 -19.29 -10.73
N GLY A 213 -9.01 -19.74 -9.68
CA GLY A 213 -8.08 -20.88 -9.72
C GLY A 213 -6.58 -20.55 -9.80
N ASN A 214 -6.17 -19.27 -9.70
CA ASN A 214 -4.76 -18.86 -9.79
C ASN A 214 -4.14 -18.30 -8.49
N LEU A 215 -4.72 -18.57 -7.31
CA LEU A 215 -4.19 -18.12 -6.02
C LEU A 215 -3.49 -19.25 -5.25
#